data_AF-A0A7V8ZGE2-F1
#
_entry.id   AF-A0A7V8ZGE2-F1
#
_cell.length_a   1.000
_cell.length_b   1.000
_cell.length_c   1.000
_cell.angle_alpha   90.00
_cell.angle_beta   90.00
_cell.angle_gamma   90.00
#
_symmetry.space_group_name_H-M   'P 1'
#
loop_
_entity.id
_entity.type
_entity.pdbx_description
1 polymer ?
#
loop_
_entity_poly.entity_id
_entity_poly.type
_entity_poly.pdbx_seq_one_letter_code
_entity_poly.pdbx_strand_id
1 'polypeptide(L)'
;MDALLKQLAEASMAVGEAEDALDEGANTTARDRLDDAAATLADLRERWPELSGPERTLVGKTAAPLRSRLDAAEARLPKLSALSQAPVEADPEDEQEPELDAR
;
A
#
# COMPACT_ATOMS: atom_id res chain seq x y z
N MET A 1 18.01 4.72 16.91
CA MET A 1 17.56 3.46 17.54
C MET A 1 16.13 3.47 18.08
N ASP A 2 15.78 4.19 19.17
CA ASP A 2 14.45 4.10 19.82
C ASP A 2 13.27 4.36 18.86
N ALA A 3 13.38 5.42 18.04
CA ALA A 3 12.39 5.73 17.01
C ALA A 3 12.18 4.61 15.98
N LEU A 4 13.23 3.86 15.62
CA LEU A 4 13.12 2.75 14.66
C LEU A 4 12.38 1.55 15.28
N LEU A 5 12.66 1.27 16.55
CA LEU A 5 11.93 0.24 17.30
C LEU A 5 10.46 0.60 17.44
N LYS A 6 10.16 1.86 17.72
CA LYS A 6 8.79 2.37 17.78
C LYS A 6 8.07 2.20 16.44
N GLN A 7 8.67 2.59 15.32
CA GLN A 7 8.09 2.40 13.99
C GLN A 7 7.84 0.92 13.67
N LEU A 8 8.79 0.03 14.00
CA LEU A 8 8.61 -1.41 13.82
C LEU A 8 7.48 -1.97 14.70
N ALA A 9 7.33 -1.47 15.92
CA ALA A 9 6.25 -1.85 16.82
C ALA A 9 4.89 -1.36 16.30
N GLU A 10 4.81 -0.11 15.83
CA GLU A 10 3.61 0.46 15.21
C GLU A 10 3.16 -0.35 13.99
N ALA A 11 4.07 -0.66 13.07
CA ALA A 11 3.78 -1.52 11.92
C ALA A 11 3.33 -2.93 12.35
N SER A 12 3.96 -3.51 13.38
CA SER A 12 3.55 -4.82 13.89
C SER A 12 2.18 -4.80 14.55
N MET A 13 1.80 -3.72 15.23
CA MET A 13 0.47 -3.57 15.81
C MET A 13 -0.58 -3.43 14.71
N ALA A 14 -0.33 -2.58 13.70
CA ALA A 14 -1.23 -2.41 12.57
C ALA A 14 -1.49 -3.72 11.81
N VAL A 15 -0.46 -4.55 11.59
CA VAL A 15 -0.66 -5.89 11.00
C VAL A 15 -1.52 -6.79 11.89
N GLY A 16 -1.32 -6.77 13.22
CA GLY A 16 -2.15 -7.55 14.15
C GLY A 16 -3.61 -7.10 14.13
N GLU A 17 -3.85 -5.80 14.17
CA GLU A 17 -5.20 -5.23 14.10
C GLU A 17 -5.88 -5.53 12.75
N ALA A 18 -5.11 -5.58 11.66
CA ALA A 18 -5.62 -6.03 10.37
C ALA A 18 -5.98 -7.51 10.36
N GLU A 19 -5.14 -8.37 10.95
CA GLU A 19 -5.41 -9.81 11.11
C GLU A 19 -6.71 -10.03 11.90
N ASP A 20 -6.89 -9.33 13.03
CA ASP A 20 -8.11 -9.37 13.83
C ASP A 20 -9.33 -8.88 13.03
N ALA A 21 -9.20 -7.76 12.33
CA ALA A 21 -10.28 -7.23 11.47
C ALA A 21 -10.65 -8.19 10.34
N LEU A 22 -9.69 -8.92 9.76
CA LEU A 22 -9.95 -9.97 8.76
C LEU A 22 -10.74 -11.13 9.37
N ASP A 23 -10.42 -11.54 10.60
CA ASP A 23 -11.12 -12.60 11.31
C ASP A 23 -12.57 -12.21 11.66
N GLU A 24 -12.81 -10.91 11.91
CA GLU A 24 -14.13 -10.32 12.13
C GLU A 24 -14.90 -9.99 10.83
N GLY A 25 -14.28 -10.15 9.65
CA GLY A 25 -14.87 -9.80 8.36
C GLY A 25 -14.91 -8.30 8.05
N ALA A 26 -14.25 -7.46 8.86
CA ALA A 26 -14.14 -6.02 8.70
C ALA A 26 -13.09 -5.64 7.63
N ASN A 27 -13.33 -6.02 6.38
CA ASN A 27 -12.36 -5.92 5.28
C ASN A 27 -11.86 -4.49 4.98
N THR A 28 -12.67 -3.45 5.21
CA THR A 28 -12.24 -2.06 5.04
C THR A 28 -11.22 -1.68 6.11
N THR A 29 -11.54 -1.91 7.39
CA THR A 29 -10.62 -1.68 8.50
C THR A 29 -9.32 -2.48 8.33
N ALA A 30 -9.43 -3.75 7.92
CA ALA A 30 -8.26 -4.57 7.64
C ALA A 30 -7.37 -3.94 6.56
N ARG A 31 -7.96 -3.44 5.47
CA ARG A 31 -7.20 -2.77 4.39
C ARG A 31 -6.51 -1.51 4.90
N ASP A 32 -7.23 -0.63 5.60
CA ASP A 32 -6.66 0.62 6.13
C ASP A 32 -5.45 0.34 7.03
N ARG A 33 -5.53 -0.68 7.90
CA ARG A 33 -4.42 -1.07 8.78
C ARG A 33 -3.25 -1.72 8.04
N LEU A 34 -3.49 -2.48 6.98
CA LEU A 34 -2.41 -3.01 6.13
C LEU A 34 -1.71 -1.89 5.37
N ASP A 35 -2.45 -0.89 4.90
CA ASP A 35 -1.89 0.30 4.24
C ASP A 35 -1.01 1.11 5.22
N ASP A 36 -1.45 1.32 6.48
CA ASP A 36 -0.67 1.97 7.53
C ASP A 36 0.66 1.22 7.82
N ALA A 37 0.58 -0.11 7.92
CA ALA A 37 1.76 -0.95 8.12
C ALA A 37 2.72 -0.90 6.92
N ALA A 38 2.17 -0.92 5.69
CA ALA A 38 2.95 -0.83 4.46
C ALA A 38 3.68 0.52 4.35
N ALA A 39 3.00 1.61 4.66
CA ALA A 39 3.57 2.96 4.68
C ALA A 39 4.75 3.05 5.67
N THR A 40 4.57 2.52 6.88
CA THR A 40 5.62 2.52 7.90
C THR A 40 6.86 1.71 7.46
N LEU A 41 6.65 0.56 6.81
CA LEU A 41 7.75 -0.24 6.24
C LEU A 41 8.44 0.45 5.07
N ALA A 42 7.71 1.20 4.25
CA ALA A 42 8.26 2.01 3.17
C ALA A 42 9.15 3.14 3.72
N ASP A 43 8.70 3.88 4.74
CA ASP A 43 9.49 4.92 5.41
C ASP A 43 10.81 4.36 5.97
N LEU A 44 10.76 3.18 6.61
CA LEU A 44 11.96 2.51 7.11
C LEU A 44 12.92 2.12 5.98
N ARG A 45 12.38 1.73 4.81
CA ARG A 45 13.17 1.41 3.63
C ARG A 45 13.84 2.64 3.03
N GLU A 46 13.13 3.77 2.98
CA GLU A 46 13.70 5.04 2.50
C GLU A 46 14.87 5.50 3.39
N ARG A 47 14.73 5.36 4.71
CA ARG A 47 15.78 5.73 5.68
C ARG A 47 16.95 4.75 5.73
N TRP A 48 16.83 3.57 5.12
CA TRP A 48 17.83 2.50 5.19
C TRP A 48 19.28 2.93 4.86
N PRO A 49 19.55 3.76 3.83
CA PRO A 49 20.90 4.21 3.51
C PRO A 49 21.55 5.05 4.60
N GLU A 50 20.75 5.68 5.47
CA GLU A 50 21.22 6.55 6.55
C GLU A 50 21.47 5.79 7.85
N LEU A 51 20.95 4.56 7.97
CA LEU A 51 21.08 3.74 9.17
C LEU A 51 22.50 3.22 9.37
N SER A 52 22.93 3.16 10.64
CA SER A 52 24.17 2.48 11.01
C SER A 52 24.08 0.96 10.80
N GLY A 53 25.23 0.27 10.74
CA GLY A 53 25.28 -1.19 10.59
C GLY A 53 24.45 -1.97 11.63
N PRO A 54 24.54 -1.64 12.93
CA PRO A 54 23.70 -2.25 13.96
C PRO A 54 22.19 -1.99 13.76
N GLU A 55 21.81 -0.76 13.37
CA GLU A 55 20.42 -0.41 13.10
C GLU A 55 19.86 -1.18 11.91
N ARG A 56 20.62 -1.27 10.81
CA ARG A 56 20.24 -2.11 9.65
C ARG A 56 20.06 -3.57 10.03
N THR A 57 20.95 -4.10 10.86
CA THR A 57 20.84 -5.49 11.33
C THR A 57 19.56 -5.73 12.10
N LEU A 58 19.21 -4.81 13.00
CA LEU A 58 18.00 -4.89 13.80
C LEU A 58 16.74 -4.75 12.94
N VAL A 59 16.66 -3.69 12.12
CA VAL A 59 15.52 -3.43 11.25
C VAL A 59 15.33 -4.58 10.26
N GLY A 60 16.39 -5.07 9.63
CA GLY A 60 16.30 -6.17 8.66
C GLY A 60 15.76 -7.46 9.28
N LYS A 61 16.19 -7.81 10.50
CA LYS A 61 15.71 -9.02 11.20
C LYS A 61 14.23 -8.94 11.55
N THR A 62 13.74 -7.76 11.93
CA THR A 62 12.35 -7.56 12.37
C THR A 62 11.40 -7.32 11.19
N ALA A 63 11.85 -6.57 10.17
CA ALA A 63 11.01 -6.19 9.04
C ALA A 63 10.68 -7.38 8.11
N ALA A 64 11.59 -8.35 7.94
CA ALA A 64 11.36 -9.50 7.06
C ALA A 64 10.15 -10.39 7.49
N PRO A 65 10.06 -10.90 8.73
CA PRO A 65 8.89 -11.66 9.17
C PRO A 65 7.62 -10.80 9.20
N LEU A 66 7.73 -9.51 9.51
CA LEU A 66 6.59 -8.59 9.49
C LEU A 66 6.03 -8.40 8.06
N ARG A 67 6.91 -8.23 7.07
CA ARG A 67 6.50 -8.16 5.66
C ARG A 67 5.80 -9.44 5.22
N SER A 68 6.30 -10.61 5.62
CA SER A 68 5.65 -11.89 5.30
C SER A 68 4.24 -12.00 5.88
N ARG A 69 3.99 -11.47 7.08
CA ARG A 69 2.64 -11.44 7.68
C ARG A 69 1.72 -10.48 6.94
N LEU A 70 2.22 -9.28 6.63
CA LEU A 70 1.51 -8.30 5.83
C LEU A 70 1.09 -8.89 4.48
N ASP A 71 2.03 -9.50 3.74
CA ASP A 71 1.74 -10.14 2.45
C ASP A 71 0.66 -11.24 2.56
N ALA A 72 0.71 -12.03 3.65
CA ALA A 72 -0.28 -13.07 3.91
C ALA A 72 -1.67 -12.50 4.24
N ALA A 73 -1.73 -11.40 5.01
CA ALA A 73 -2.98 -10.71 5.32
C ALA A 73 -3.57 -10.02 4.09
N GLU A 74 -2.75 -9.36 3.26
CA GLU A 74 -3.17 -8.76 1.98
C GLU A 74 -3.77 -9.81 1.04
N ALA A 75 -3.19 -11.01 0.99
CA ALA A 75 -3.71 -12.11 0.16
C ALA A 75 -5.08 -12.63 0.60
N ARG A 76 -5.50 -12.38 1.85
CA ARG A 76 -6.82 -12.73 2.37
C ARG A 76 -7.91 -11.71 2.02
N LEU A 77 -7.54 -10.48 1.66
CA LEU A 77 -8.52 -9.44 1.33
C LEU A 77 -9.31 -9.81 0.06
N PRO A 78 -10.62 -9.54 0.03
CA PRO A 78 -11.39 -9.68 -1.19
C PRO A 78 -10.85 -8.74 -2.27
N LYS A 79 -10.67 -9.27 -3.48
CA LYS A 79 -10.29 -8.48 -4.65
C LYS A 79 -11.34 -7.40 -4.88
N LEU A 80 -10.90 -6.15 -4.98
CA LEU A 80 -11.76 -5.05 -5.41
C LEU A 80 -12.09 -5.27 -6.89
N SER A 81 -13.25 -5.86 -7.18
CA SER A 81 -13.83 -5.77 -8.52
C SER A 81 -14.31 -4.33 -8.69
N ALA A 82 -13.53 -3.53 -9.40
CA ALA A 82 -13.90 -2.15 -9.71
C ALA A 82 -15.23 -2.16 -10.49
N LEU A 83 -16.31 -1.69 -9.86
CA LEU A 83 -17.54 -1.25 -10.51
C LEU A 83 -17.33 0.10 -11.22
N SER A 84 -16.25 0.23 -11.98
CA SER A 84 -15.90 1.43 -12.73
C SER A 84 -15.85 1.09 -14.22
N GLN A 85 -17.00 0.75 -14.77
CA GLN A 85 -17.29 0.89 -16.20
C GLN A 85 -18.49 1.81 -16.33
N ALA A 86 -18.26 3.12 -16.14
CA ALA A 86 -19.06 4.08 -16.88
C ALA A 86 -18.48 4.11 -18.30
N PRO A 87 -19.20 3.66 -19.33
CA PRO A 87 -18.78 3.94 -20.69
C PRO A 87 -18.71 5.46 -20.85
N VAL A 88 -17.56 5.97 -21.28
CA VAL A 88 -17.46 7.32 -21.82
C VAL A 88 -18.41 7.35 -23.03
N GLU A 89 -19.56 7.99 -22.89
CA GLU A 89 -20.34 8.42 -24.05
C GLU A 89 -19.45 9.39 -24.82
N ALA A 90 -18.90 8.93 -25.93
CA ALA A 90 -18.28 9.79 -26.91
C ALA A 90 -19.40 10.63 -27.55
N ASP A 91 -19.38 11.92 -27.26
CA ASP A 91 -20.24 12.92 -27.88
C ASP A 91 -19.91 13.00 -29.40
N PRO A 92 -20.87 12.76 -30.32
CA PRO A 92 -20.59 12.65 -31.76
C PRO A 92 -20.46 14.00 -32.51
N GLU A 93 -20.15 15.12 -31.85
CA GLU A 93 -20.22 16.45 -32.51
C GLU A 93 -18.87 17.13 -32.84
N ASP A 94 -17.72 16.44 -32.78
CA ASP A 94 -16.40 17.00 -33.16
C ASP A 94 -15.90 16.51 -34.55
N GLU A 95 -16.74 16.65 -35.59
CA GLU A 95 -16.27 16.71 -36.99
C GLU A 95 -16.15 18.18 -37.42
N GLN A 96 -15.08 18.85 -36.98
CA GLN A 96 -14.59 20.05 -37.68
C GLN A 96 -13.36 19.68 -38.49
N GLU A 97 -13.57 19.46 -39.79
CA GLU A 97 -12.49 19.38 -40.78
C GLU A 97 -11.74 20.73 -40.84
N PRO A 98 -10.43 20.79 -40.58
CA PRO A 98 -9.67 21.97 -40.96
C PRO A 98 -9.42 21.92 -42.47
N GLU A 99 -10.23 22.66 -43.22
CA GLU A 99 -9.91 23.15 -44.56
C GLU A 99 -8.57 23.91 -44.47
N LEU A 100 -7.56 23.54 -45.26
CA LEU A 100 -6.46 24.40 -45.75
C LEU A 100 -5.41 23.54 -46.47
N ASP A 101 -5.53 23.38 -47.79
CA ASP A 101 -4.36 23.09 -48.63
C ASP A 101 -4.30 24.13 -49.76
N ALA A 102 -3.41 25.10 -49.57
CA ALA A 102 -3.02 26.09 -50.55
C ALA A 102 -1.80 25.59 -51.31
N ARG A 103 -1.95 25.30 -52.61
CA ARG A 103 -0.89 25.43 -53.61
C ARG A 103 -1.40 25.39 -55.04
#